data_AF-A0A0K0ESA1-F1
#
_entry.id   AF-A0A0K0ESA1-F1
#
_cell.length_a   1.000
_cell.length_b   1.000
_cell.length_c   1.000
_cell.angle_alpha   90.00
_cell.angle_beta   90.00
_cell.angle_gamma   90.00
#
_symmetry.space_group_name_H-M   'P 1'
#
loop_
_entity.id
_entity.type
_entity.pdbx_description
1 polymer ?
#
loop_
_entity_poly.entity_id
_entity_poly.type
_entity_poly.pdbx_seq_one_letter_code
_entity_poly.pdbx_strand_id
1 'polypeptide(L)'
;MNCFLTLLYVFIKILLLINYLLLYLFMAVWIPLVAVSAFWLVIGIAGPIFVPSGPNKGIIQTMIILTAVCCWMFWIIVFLHQLNPLIGPQIPVRTIKWISKQWGNAPVLVQN
;
A
#
# COMPACT_ATOMS: atom_id res chain seq x y z
N MET A 1 43.81 3.77 14.64
CA MET A 1 42.60 4.62 14.74
C MET A 1 41.48 4.24 13.77
N ASN A 2 41.62 3.24 12.89
CA ASN A 2 40.70 3.05 11.76
C ASN A 2 39.58 2.01 12.02
N CYS A 3 39.78 1.04 12.92
CA CYS A 3 38.79 -0.02 13.16
C CYS A 3 37.55 0.49 13.93
N PHE A 4 37.76 1.26 15.01
CA PHE A 4 36.67 1.81 15.82
C PHE A 4 35.80 2.81 15.05
N LEU A 5 36.43 3.72 14.29
CA LEU A 5 35.73 4.67 13.41
C LEU A 5 34.94 3.96 12.30
N THR A 6 35.48 2.87 11.73
CA THR A 6 34.75 2.08 10.71
C THR A 6 33.55 1.35 11.32
N LEU A 7 33.71 0.73 12.50
CA LEU A 7 32.61 0.10 13.24
C LEU A 7 31.51 1.10 13.61
N LEU A 8 31.89 2.29 14.11
CA LEU A 8 30.95 3.36 14.42
C LEU A 8 30.22 3.86 13.17
N TYR A 9 30.92 4.03 12.05
CA TYR A 9 30.30 4.43 10.78
C TYR A 9 29.32 3.37 10.26
N VAL A 10 29.69 2.08 10.30
CA VAL A 10 28.80 0.98 9.93
C VAL A 10 27.57 0.93 10.83
N PHE A 11 27.74 1.10 12.14
CA PHE A 11 26.62 1.16 13.09
C PHE A 11 25.69 2.34 12.80
N ILE A 12 26.24 3.55 12.59
CA ILE A 12 25.45 4.74 12.23
C ILE A 12 24.73 4.55 10.90
N LYS A 13 25.38 3.95 9.88
CA LYS A 13 24.74 3.66 8.58
C LYS A 13 23.63 2.63 8.69
N ILE A 14 23.82 1.58 9.52
CA ILE A 14 22.78 0.59 9.84
C ILE A 14 21.62 1.28 10.56
N LEU A 15 21.88 2.16 11.53
CA LEU A 15 20.86 2.89 12.26
C LEU A 15 20.07 3.84 11.34
N LEU A 16 20.78 4.55 10.44
CA LEU A 16 20.17 5.41 9.41
C LEU A 16 19.36 4.60 8.39
N LEU A 17 19.86 3.44 7.96
CA LEU A 17 19.13 2.54 7.05
C LEU A 17 17.87 1.99 7.71
N ILE A 18 17.95 1.60 9.00
CA ILE A 18 16.79 1.17 9.79
C ILE A 18 15.78 2.30 9.88
N ASN A 19 16.21 3.53 10.20
CA ASN A 19 15.31 4.68 10.32
C ASN A 19 14.69 5.05 8.96
N TYR A 20 15.47 5.03 7.87
CA TYR A 20 14.97 5.28 6.52
C TYR A 20 13.99 4.20 6.06
N LEU A 21 14.27 2.93 6.34
CA LEU A 21 13.36 1.82 6.05
C LEU A 21 12.07 1.94 6.87
N LEU A 22 12.16 2.31 8.15
CA LEU A 22 11.00 2.59 9.01
C LEU A 22 10.15 3.75 8.46
N LEU A 23 10.78 4.85 8.05
CA LEU A 23 10.11 5.99 7.42
C LEU A 23 9.45 5.58 6.11
N TYR A 24 10.14 4.79 5.27
CA TYR A 24 9.60 4.30 4.00
C TYR A 24 8.41 3.36 4.19
N LEU A 25 8.50 2.42 5.14
CA LEU A 25 7.38 1.55 5.52
C LEU A 25 6.22 2.37 6.09
N PHE A 26 6.51 3.41 6.88
CA PHE A 26 5.49 4.34 7.39
C PHE A 26 4.73 5.01 6.26
N MET A 27 5.43 5.63 5.31
CA MET A 27 4.75 6.34 4.21
C MET A 27 4.09 5.40 3.20
N ALA A 28 4.71 4.27 2.84
CA ALA A 28 4.21 3.38 1.80
C ALA A 28 3.09 2.46 2.28
N VAL A 29 3.13 2.02 3.54
CA VAL A 29 2.21 1.01 4.06
C VAL A 29 1.15 1.64 4.96
N TRP A 30 1.54 2.49 5.91
CA TRP A 30 0.59 2.98 6.91
C TRP A 30 -0.38 4.02 6.37
N ILE A 31 0.07 4.92 5.50
CA ILE A 31 -0.80 5.93 4.90
C ILE A 31 -2.01 5.28 4.20
N PRO A 32 -1.85 4.35 3.24
CA PRO A 32 -2.99 3.73 2.59
C PRO A 32 -3.82 2.87 3.56
N LEU A 33 -3.18 2.11 4.46
CA LEU A 33 -3.90 1.30 5.46
C LEU A 33 -4.84 2.13 6.31
N VAL A 34 -4.34 3.22 6.90
CA VAL A 34 -5.16 4.08 7.77
C VAL A 34 -6.20 4.81 6.96
N ALA A 35 -5.84 5.41 5.82
CA ALA A 35 -6.77 6.20 5.02
C ALA A 35 -7.96 5.36 4.52
N VAL A 36 -7.69 4.19 3.91
CA VAL A 36 -8.76 3.36 3.34
C VAL A 36 -9.56 2.65 4.43
N SER A 37 -8.92 2.24 5.53
CA SER A 37 -9.64 1.66 6.67
C SER A 37 -10.55 2.68 7.35
N ALA A 38 -10.06 3.90 7.57
CA ALA A 38 -10.87 4.99 8.13
C ALA A 38 -12.04 5.34 7.21
N PHE A 39 -11.82 5.40 5.89
CA PHE A 39 -12.88 5.67 4.93
C PHE A 39 -14.03 4.66 5.04
N TRP A 40 -13.73 3.35 5.01
CA TRP A 40 -14.77 2.33 5.11
C TRP A 40 -15.39 2.23 6.50
N LEU A 41 -14.61 2.46 7.56
CA LEU A 41 -15.13 2.52 8.93
C LEU A 41 -16.13 3.67 9.08
N VAL A 42 -15.83 4.86 8.55
CA VAL A 42 -16.74 6.00 8.55
C VAL A 42 -18.01 5.66 7.78
N ILE A 43 -17.92 5.05 6.60
CA ILE A 43 -19.11 4.64 5.83
C ILE A 43 -19.94 3.61 6.59
N GLY A 44 -19.31 2.59 7.19
CA GLY A 44 -19.98 1.53 7.92
C GLY A 44 -20.67 2.00 9.20
N ILE A 45 -20.19 3.08 9.83
CA ILE A 45 -20.79 3.64 11.05
C ILE A 45 -21.77 4.77 10.71
N ALA A 46 -21.36 5.74 9.90
CA ALA A 46 -22.16 6.91 9.57
C ALA A 46 -23.33 6.57 8.64
N GLY A 47 -23.10 5.71 7.64
CA GLY A 47 -24.11 5.35 6.66
C GLY A 47 -25.42 4.84 7.28
N PRO A 48 -25.39 3.89 8.23
CA PRO A 48 -26.59 3.41 8.91
C PRO A 48 -27.35 4.48 9.71
N ILE A 49 -26.65 5.51 10.22
CA ILE A 49 -27.26 6.59 11.01
C ILE A 49 -28.06 7.52 10.10
N PHE A 50 -27.58 7.78 8.88
CA PHE A 50 -28.23 8.68 7.92
C PHE A 50 -29.36 8.04 7.11
N VAL A 51 -29.71 6.76 7.36
CA VAL A 51 -30.81 6.10 6.63
C VAL A 51 -32.17 6.68 7.10
N PRO A 52 -32.99 7.23 6.19
CA PRO A 52 -34.30 7.78 6.54
C PRO A 52 -35.26 6.68 7.02
N SER A 53 -36.18 7.05 7.91
CA SER A 53 -37.19 6.13 8.44
C SER A 53 -38.17 5.71 7.35
N GLY A 54 -38.12 4.43 6.98
CA GLY A 54 -39.03 3.80 6.02
C GLY A 54 -39.21 2.32 6.33
N PRO A 55 -40.14 1.62 5.65
CA PRO A 55 -40.47 0.22 5.92
C PRO A 55 -39.25 -0.71 5.79
N ASN A 56 -38.30 -0.36 4.90
CA ASN A 56 -37.11 -1.17 4.62
C ASN A 56 -35.83 -0.64 5.27
N LYS A 57 -35.93 0.23 6.30
CA LYS A 57 -34.76 0.87 6.93
C LYS A 57 -33.72 -0.14 7.40
N GLY A 58 -34.15 -1.20 8.08
CA GLY A 58 -33.25 -2.23 8.61
C GLY A 58 -32.46 -2.94 7.51
N ILE A 59 -33.09 -3.26 6.38
CA ILE A 59 -32.43 -3.89 5.23
C ILE A 59 -31.39 -2.94 4.63
N ILE A 60 -31.72 -1.66 4.48
CA ILE A 60 -30.78 -0.68 3.93
C ILE A 60 -29.57 -0.53 4.88
N GLN A 61 -29.80 -0.47 6.18
CA GLN A 61 -28.72 -0.40 7.18
C GLN A 61 -27.80 -1.62 7.13
N THR A 62 -28.35 -2.83 7.07
CA THR A 62 -27.54 -4.06 7.00
C THR A 62 -26.79 -4.16 5.68
N MET A 63 -27.39 -3.75 4.56
CA MET A 63 -26.72 -3.68 3.26
C MET A 63 -25.51 -2.74 3.31
N ILE A 64 -25.66 -1.54 3.86
CA ILE A 64 -24.54 -0.57 3.97
C ILE A 64 -23.39 -1.15 4.82
N ILE A 65 -23.71 -1.74 5.97
CA ILE A 65 -22.69 -2.32 6.87
C ILE A 65 -21.99 -3.50 6.18
N LEU A 66 -22.74 -4.43 5.59
CA LEU A 66 -22.15 -5.58 4.89
C LEU A 66 -21.28 -5.13 3.71
N THR A 67 -21.73 -4.17 2.92
CA THR A 67 -20.93 -3.62 1.82
C THR A 67 -19.63 -2.99 2.35
N ALA A 68 -19.69 -2.17 3.40
CA ALA A 68 -18.50 -1.56 3.98
C ALA A 68 -17.49 -2.60 4.47
N VAL A 69 -17.96 -3.64 5.17
CA VAL A 69 -17.10 -4.74 5.67
C VAL A 69 -16.50 -5.54 4.52
N CYS A 70 -17.31 -5.94 3.52
CA CYS A 70 -16.84 -6.72 2.38
C CYS A 70 -15.83 -5.95 1.52
N CYS A 71 -16.09 -4.67 1.24
CA CYS A 71 -15.19 -3.83 0.46
C CYS A 71 -13.88 -3.56 1.20
N TRP A 72 -13.93 -3.29 2.51
CA TRP A 72 -12.73 -3.15 3.32
C TRP A 72 -11.91 -4.44 3.38
N MET A 73 -12.57 -5.57 3.60
CA MET A 73 -11.91 -6.88 3.70
C MET A 73 -11.26 -7.29 2.36
N PHE A 74 -11.96 -7.10 1.24
CA PHE A 74 -11.38 -7.34 -0.08
C PHE A 74 -10.14 -6.47 -0.31
N TRP A 75 -10.25 -5.17 0.00
CA TRP A 75 -9.15 -4.23 -0.19
C TRP A 75 -7.92 -4.60 0.65
N ILE A 76 -8.08 -4.90 1.94
CA ILE A 76 -6.95 -5.17 2.81
C ILE A 76 -6.23 -6.47 2.41
N ILE A 77 -6.97 -7.50 1.96
CA ILE A 77 -6.38 -8.76 1.51
C ILE A 77 -5.52 -8.54 0.25
N VAL A 78 -6.04 -7.84 -0.77
CA VAL A 78 -5.26 -7.59 -2.00
C VAL A 78 -4.05 -6.70 -1.73
N PHE A 79 -4.18 -5.73 -0.82
CA PHE A 79 -3.08 -4.86 -0.43
C PHE A 79 -1.98 -5.65 0.30
N LEU A 80 -2.35 -6.48 1.28
CA LEU A 80 -1.40 -7.32 2.01
C LEU A 80 -0.68 -8.32 1.09
N HIS A 81 -1.36 -8.83 0.07
CA HIS A 81 -0.75 -9.75 -0.88
C HIS A 81 0.39 -9.12 -1.70
N GLN A 82 0.36 -7.79 -1.88
CA GLN A 82 1.38 -7.05 -2.62
C GLN A 82 2.57 -6.59 -1.77
N LEU A 83 2.51 -6.66 -0.44
CA LEU A 83 3.59 -6.16 0.43
C LEU A 83 4.88 -6.99 0.34
N ASN A 84 4.78 -8.29 0.04
CA ASN A 84 5.92 -9.17 -0.17
C ASN A 84 5.69 -10.04 -1.41
N PRO A 85 5.80 -9.47 -2.63
CA PRO A 85 5.54 -10.20 -3.85
C PRO A 85 6.67 -11.22 -4.08
N LEU A 86 6.32 -12.50 -4.20
CA LEU A 86 7.29 -13.57 -4.49
C LEU A 86 7.61 -13.68 -5.99
N ILE A 87 6.72 -13.17 -6.85
CA ILE A 87 6.80 -13.30 -8.30
C ILE A 87 6.75 -11.91 -8.92
N GLY A 88 7.80 -11.57 -9.67
CA GLY A 88 7.83 -10.36 -10.49
C GLY A 88 7.15 -10.56 -11.85
N PRO A 89 6.69 -9.48 -12.49
CA PRO A 89 6.01 -9.55 -13.79
C PRO A 89 6.93 -10.06 -14.91
N GLN A 90 6.48 -11.05 -15.68
CA GLN A 90 7.18 -11.59 -16.85
C GLN A 90 6.63 -10.94 -18.12
N ILE A 91 7.35 -9.96 -18.66
CA ILE A 91 6.88 -9.10 -19.78
C ILE A 91 7.86 -9.21 -20.96
N PRO A 92 7.38 -9.31 -22.21
CA PRO A 92 8.27 -9.35 -23.37
C PRO A 92 9.12 -8.08 -23.48
N VAL A 93 10.35 -8.24 -23.98
CA VAL A 93 11.38 -7.18 -24.09
C VAL A 93 10.86 -5.94 -24.81
N ARG A 94 10.03 -6.12 -25.84
CA ARG A 94 9.37 -5.01 -26.56
C ARG A 94 8.58 -4.12 -25.60
N THR A 95 7.76 -4.71 -24.72
CA THR A 95 6.93 -3.97 -23.75
C THR A 95 7.79 -3.27 -22.72
N ILE A 96 8.87 -3.93 -22.24
CA ILE A 96 9.82 -3.31 -21.31
C ILE A 96 10.45 -2.05 -21.94
N LYS A 97 10.81 -2.11 -23.23
CA LYS A 97 11.35 -0.96 -23.98
C LYS A 97 10.34 0.19 -24.06
N TRP A 98 9.06 -0.10 -24.29
CA TRP A 98 8.00 0.91 -24.30
C TRP A 98 7.77 1.54 -22.93
N ILE A 99 7.73 0.73 -21.86
CA ILE A 99 7.60 1.23 -20.48
C ILE A 99 8.78 2.13 -20.15
N SER A 100 10.00 1.72 -20.48
CA SER A 100 11.21 2.53 -20.27
C SER A 100 11.15 3.85 -21.05
N LYS A 101 10.67 3.84 -22.30
CA LYS A 101 10.53 5.06 -23.10
C LYS A 101 9.51 6.04 -22.51
N GLN A 102 8.44 5.54 -21.91
CA GLN A 102 7.31 6.37 -21.48
C GLN A 102 7.39 6.79 -20.00
N TRP A 103 7.96 5.93 -19.16
CA TRP A 103 7.99 6.10 -17.69
C TRP A 103 9.41 6.01 -17.11
N GLY A 104 10.43 5.64 -17.90
CA GLY A 104 11.78 5.37 -17.43
C GLY A 104 12.79 6.49 -17.69
N ASN A 105 13.64 6.75 -16.71
CA ASN A 105 14.93 7.45 -16.86
C ASN A 105 16.08 6.42 -16.96
N ALA A 106 15.92 5.36 -17.74
CA ALA A 106 16.92 4.30 -17.79
C ALA A 106 18.19 4.80 -18.49
N PRO A 107 19.37 4.80 -17.84
CA PRO A 107 20.62 5.27 -18.46
C PRO A 107 21.12 4.34 -19.56
N VAL A 108 20.66 3.09 -19.59
CA VAL A 108 21.01 2.11 -20.62
C VAL A 108 19.75 1.35 -21.04
N LEU A 109 19.37 1.49 -22.31
CA LEU A 109 18.39 0.62 -22.92
C LEU A 109 19.12 -0.62 -23.41
N VAL A 110 18.76 -1.81 -22.92
CA VAL A 110 19.24 -3.07 -23.49
C VAL A 110 18.72 -3.14 -24.92
N GLN A 111 19.59 -2.80 -25.87
CA GLN A 111 19.33 -2.90 -27.30
C GLN A 111 19.72 -4.31 -27.71
N ASN A 112 18.72 -5.18 -27.81
CA ASN A 112 18.80 -6.32 -28.72
C ASN A 112 18.83 -5.81 -30.17
#